data_AF-A0A534VP10-F1
#
_entry.id   AF-A0A534VP10-F1
#
_cell.length_a   1.000
_cell.length_b   1.000
_cell.length_c   1.000
_cell.angle_alpha   90.00
_cell.angle_beta   90.00
_cell.angle_gamma   90.00
#
_symmetry.space_group_name_H-M   'P 1'
#
loop_
_entity.id
_entity.type
_entity.pdbx_description
1 polymer ?
#
loop_
_entity_poly.entity_id
_entity_poly.type
_entity_poly.pdbx_seq_one_letter_code
_entity_poly.pdbx_strand_id
1 'polypeptide(L)'
;MAHLSDEPTLRLGHPFRAWLTAGVAATAALGRFESLERLLLGREPSYAPARVAQRLFGSRHFGPLLRWTYGPALGVAYGALRSRISVPALAFGAAIATVELLAMPRVGATPPIRGREAIALFLHAAAFAVAAEAALSQAARSVSRRATTV
;
A
#
# COMPACT_ATOMS: atom_id res chain seq x y z
N MET A 1 45.62 -18.30 12.01
CA MET A 1 44.18 -18.60 12.18
C MET A 1 43.43 -17.29 12.18
N ALA A 2 42.93 -16.87 11.01
CA ALA A 2 42.15 -15.63 10.85
C ALA A 2 40.71 -16.03 10.53
N HIS A 3 39.80 -15.73 11.45
CA HIS A 3 38.36 -15.92 11.29
C HIS A 3 37.82 -14.70 10.52
N LEU A 4 37.82 -14.80 9.20
CA LEU A 4 37.31 -13.75 8.30
C LEU A 4 35.78 -13.80 8.29
N SER A 5 35.17 -12.76 8.87
CA SER A 5 33.93 -12.10 8.43
C SER A 5 32.80 -12.99 7.90
N ASP A 6 31.87 -13.32 8.79
CA ASP A 6 30.46 -13.49 8.43
C ASP A 6 29.94 -12.13 7.91
N GLU A 7 30.01 -11.91 6.60
CA GLU A 7 29.19 -10.90 5.94
C GLU A 7 27.71 -11.28 6.12
N PRO A 8 26.84 -10.37 6.59
CA PRO A 8 25.41 -10.60 6.59
C PRO A 8 24.92 -10.49 5.15
N THR A 9 25.06 -11.58 4.40
CA THR A 9 24.42 -11.75 3.10
C THR A 9 22.92 -11.58 3.30
N LEU A 10 22.43 -10.39 2.92
CA LEU A 10 21.03 -10.02 2.84
C LEU A 10 20.29 -11.03 1.96
N ARG A 11 19.82 -12.14 2.54
CA ARG A 11 18.85 -13.07 1.94
C ARG A 11 17.46 -12.42 1.86
N LEU A 12 17.38 -11.19 1.35
CA LEU A 12 16.13 -10.47 1.12
C LEU A 12 15.39 -10.96 -0.14
N GLY A 13 16.01 -11.80 -0.97
CA GLY A 13 15.58 -12.05 -2.35
C GLY A 13 14.18 -12.64 -2.54
N HIS A 14 13.71 -13.53 -1.65
CA HIS A 14 12.39 -14.17 -1.80
C HIS A 14 11.24 -13.41 -1.09
N PRO A 15 11.35 -13.04 0.20
CA PRO A 15 10.25 -12.37 0.89
C PRO A 15 10.00 -10.97 0.34
N PHE A 16 11.05 -10.21 0.02
CA PHE A 16 10.91 -8.85 -0.50
C PHE A 16 10.18 -8.81 -1.84
N ARG A 17 10.49 -9.73 -2.77
CA ARG A 17 9.80 -9.81 -4.06
C ARG A 17 8.31 -10.07 -3.87
N ALA A 18 7.94 -11.00 -2.98
CA ALA A 18 6.55 -11.28 -2.67
C ALA A 18 5.83 -10.03 -2.12
N TRP A 19 6.47 -9.31 -1.19
CA TRP A 19 5.91 -8.09 -0.61
C TRP A 19 5.73 -6.97 -1.64
N LEU A 20 6.73 -6.77 -2.50
CA LEU A 20 6.67 -5.79 -3.58
C LEU A 20 5.57 -6.14 -4.58
N THR A 21 5.49 -7.40 -5.03
CA THR A 21 4.43 -7.85 -5.94
C THR A 21 3.04 -7.72 -5.34
N ALA A 22 2.89 -7.96 -4.03
CA ALA A 22 1.62 -7.75 -3.33
C ALA A 22 1.23 -6.27 -3.30
N GLY A 23 2.19 -5.37 -3.06
CA GLY A 23 1.96 -3.93 -3.16
C GLY A 23 1.52 -3.49 -4.55
N VAL A 24 2.24 -3.94 -5.59
CA VAL A 24 1.87 -3.69 -7.00
C VAL A 24 0.45 -4.20 -7.31
N ALA A 25 0.13 -5.43 -6.91
CA ALA A 25 -1.18 -6.04 -7.12
C ALA A 25 -2.29 -5.29 -6.38
N ALA A 26 -2.03 -4.88 -5.13
CA ALA A 26 -2.96 -4.09 -4.34
C ALA A 26 -3.20 -2.70 -4.96
N THR A 27 -2.15 -2.03 -5.44
CA THR A 27 -2.26 -0.75 -6.16
C THR A 27 -3.07 -0.88 -7.45
N ALA A 28 -2.85 -1.95 -8.21
CA ALA A 28 -3.64 -2.22 -9.42
C ALA A 28 -5.12 -2.49 -9.08
N ALA A 29 -5.40 -3.26 -8.03
CA ALA A 29 -6.77 -3.53 -7.57
C ALA A 29 -7.48 -2.26 -7.09
N LEU A 30 -6.75 -1.38 -6.39
CA LEU A 30 -7.25 -0.11 -5.87
C LEU A 30 -7.72 0.84 -6.98
N GLY A 31 -7.10 0.76 -8.17
CA GLY A 31 -7.55 1.51 -9.35
C GLY A 31 -9.01 1.23 -9.72
N ARG A 32 -9.53 0.02 -9.48
CA ARG A 32 -10.96 -0.28 -9.67
C ARG A 32 -11.83 0.27 -8.55
N PHE A 33 -11.33 0.25 -7.32
CA PHE A 33 -12.03 0.81 -6.17
C PHE A 33 -12.23 2.33 -6.32
N GLU A 34 -11.25 3.03 -6.89
CA GLU A 34 -11.35 4.47 -7.17
C GLU A 34 -12.50 4.83 -8.11
N SER A 35 -12.78 4.01 -9.12
CA SER A 35 -13.91 4.24 -10.02
C SER A 35 -15.23 4.18 -9.25
N LEU A 36 -15.37 3.21 -8.35
CA LEU A 36 -16.53 3.08 -7.47
C LEU A 36 -16.62 4.25 -6.48
N GLU A 37 -15.51 4.63 -5.88
CA GLU A 37 -15.43 5.72 -4.92
C GLU A 37 -15.80 7.07 -5.54
N ARG A 38 -15.30 7.36 -6.75
CA ARG A 38 -15.69 8.56 -7.52
C ARG A 38 -17.18 8.57 -7.83
N LEU A 39 -17.75 7.41 -8.18
CA LEU A 39 -19.18 7.27 -8.41
C LEU A 39 -19.99 7.56 -7.13
N LEU A 40 -19.57 7.00 -5.99
CA LEU A 40 -20.26 7.16 -4.70
C LEU A 40 -20.15 8.58 -4.12
N LEU A 41 -19.01 9.24 -4.33
CA LEU A 41 -18.77 10.61 -3.85
C LEU A 41 -19.28 11.67 -4.83
N GLY A 42 -19.56 11.31 -6.09
CA GLY A 42 -19.96 12.24 -7.15
C GLY A 42 -18.88 13.25 -7.56
N ARG A 43 -17.68 13.14 -6.99
CA ARG A 43 -16.53 14.01 -7.23
C ARG A 43 -15.22 13.25 -7.04
N GLU A 44 -14.15 13.82 -7.54
CA GLU A 44 -12.79 13.33 -7.28
C GLU A 44 -12.43 13.55 -5.79
N PRO A 45 -11.95 12.52 -5.08
CA PRO A 45 -11.49 12.67 -3.70
C PRO A 45 -10.28 13.59 -3.59
N SER A 46 -10.16 14.29 -2.46
CA SER A 46 -9.04 15.21 -2.20
C SER A 46 -7.70 14.50 -2.06
N TYR A 47 -7.71 13.24 -1.62
CA TYR A 47 -6.54 12.34 -1.54
C TYR A 47 -6.26 11.60 -2.85
N ALA A 48 -6.99 11.89 -3.93
CA ALA A 48 -6.66 11.33 -5.23
C ALA A 48 -5.23 11.74 -5.62
N PRO A 49 -4.36 10.82 -6.09
CA PRO A 49 -2.97 11.10 -6.40
C PRO A 49 -2.77 12.21 -7.42
N ALA A 50 -3.69 12.39 -8.36
CA ALA A 50 -3.65 13.52 -9.29
C ALA A 50 -3.83 14.86 -8.57
N ARG A 51 -4.69 14.93 -7.54
CA ARG A 51 -4.89 16.12 -6.70
C ARG A 51 -3.71 16.35 -5.77
N VAL A 52 -3.22 15.29 -5.13
CA VAL A 52 -2.01 15.34 -4.29
C VAL A 52 -0.81 15.83 -5.10
N ALA A 53 -0.58 15.26 -6.29
CA ALA A 53 0.47 15.67 -7.19
C ALA A 53 0.32 17.13 -7.65
N GLN A 54 -0.90 17.58 -7.93
CA GLN A 54 -1.16 18.98 -8.26
C GLN A 54 -0.75 19.92 -7.13
N ARG A 55 -1.00 19.56 -5.87
CA ARG A 55 -0.65 20.42 -4.73
C ARG A 55 0.83 20.41 -4.40
N LEU A 56 1.49 19.25 -4.52
CA LEU A 56 2.91 19.11 -4.19
C LEU A 56 3.85 19.57 -5.31
N PHE A 57 3.48 19.32 -6.56
CA PHE A 57 4.37 19.51 -7.72
C PHE A 57 3.79 20.45 -8.79
N GLY A 58 2.60 21.01 -8.56
CA GLY A 58 1.94 21.88 -9.54
C GLY A 58 1.40 21.16 -10.77
N SER A 59 1.48 19.82 -10.84
CA SER A 59 1.04 19.04 -12.00
C SER A 59 0.36 17.73 -11.62
N ARG A 60 -0.83 17.49 -12.20
CA ARG A 60 -1.58 16.24 -12.08
C ARG A 60 -0.87 15.03 -12.70
N HIS A 61 0.06 15.26 -13.63
CA HIS A 61 0.74 14.20 -14.39
C HIS A 61 1.63 13.32 -13.51
N PHE A 62 2.07 13.82 -12.34
CA PHE A 62 2.84 13.03 -11.39
C PHE A 62 1.97 12.12 -10.52
N GLY A 63 0.64 12.17 -10.63
CA GLY A 63 -0.27 11.34 -9.84
C GLY A 63 -0.03 9.82 -9.99
N PRO A 64 0.05 9.28 -11.23
CA PRO A 64 0.41 7.88 -11.44
C PRO A 64 1.80 7.54 -10.87
N LEU A 65 2.77 8.42 -11.04
CA LEU A 65 4.14 8.19 -10.54
C LEU A 65 4.15 8.05 -9.01
N LEU A 66 3.47 8.96 -8.30
CA LEU A 66 3.29 8.86 -6.85
C LEU A 66 2.68 7.51 -6.48
N ARG A 67 1.55 7.15 -7.11
CA ARG A 67 0.82 5.90 -6.85
C ARG A 67 1.67 4.67 -7.00
N TRP A 68 2.39 4.58 -8.11
CA TRP A 68 3.26 3.45 -8.40
C TRP A 68 4.54 3.43 -7.56
N THR A 69 4.84 4.51 -6.85
CA THR A 69 5.97 4.56 -5.90
C THR A 69 5.53 4.16 -4.50
N TYR A 70 4.52 4.85 -3.93
CA TYR A 70 4.11 4.58 -2.56
C TYR A 70 3.33 3.27 -2.42
N GLY A 71 2.60 2.82 -3.45
CA GLY A 71 1.83 1.59 -3.41
C GLY A 71 2.68 0.33 -3.17
N PRO A 72 3.72 0.07 -4.00
CA PRO A 72 4.68 -0.99 -3.75
C PRO A 72 5.43 -0.83 -2.43
N ALA A 73 5.79 0.40 -2.04
CA ALA A 73 6.45 0.68 -0.76
C ALA A 73 5.56 0.29 0.44
N LEU A 74 4.26 0.58 0.39
CA LEU A 74 3.30 0.15 1.41
C LEU A 74 3.14 -1.38 1.43
N GLY A 75 3.20 -2.05 0.26
CA GLY A 75 3.21 -3.52 0.20
C GLY A 75 4.43 -4.13 0.88
N VAL A 76 5.62 -3.55 0.65
CA VAL A 76 6.86 -3.92 1.35
C VAL A 76 6.72 -3.68 2.85
N ALA A 77 6.24 -2.51 3.26
CA ALA A 77 6.04 -2.17 4.67
C ALA A 77 5.08 -3.14 5.36
N TYR A 78 3.95 -3.45 4.72
CA TYR A 78 2.97 -4.40 5.23
C TYR A 78 3.55 -5.81 5.34
N GLY A 79 4.20 -6.30 4.29
CA GLY A 79 4.81 -7.63 4.27
C GLY A 79 5.89 -7.80 5.33
N ALA A 80 6.75 -6.79 5.51
CA ALA A 80 7.79 -6.77 6.53
C ALA A 80 7.22 -6.68 7.96
N LEU A 81 6.12 -5.93 8.14
CA LEU A 81 5.45 -5.83 9.43
C LEU A 81 4.77 -7.16 9.79
N ARG A 82 4.00 -7.71 8.85
CA ARG A 82 3.31 -9.00 8.96
C ARG A 82 4.25 -10.17 9.25
N SER A 83 5.48 -10.13 8.75
CA SER A 83 6.47 -11.19 9.02
C SER A 83 7.04 -11.15 10.44
N ARG A 84 6.89 -10.03 11.16
CA ARG A 84 7.38 -9.86 12.53
C ARG A 84 6.25 -10.00 13.56
N ILE A 85 5.08 -9.48 13.22
CA ILE A 85 3.91 -9.45 14.08
C ILE A 85 2.65 -9.72 13.26
N SER A 86 1.68 -10.43 13.85
CA SER A 86 0.40 -10.66 13.19
C SER A 86 -0.45 -9.39 13.23
N VAL A 87 -0.40 -8.62 12.14
CA VAL A 87 -1.18 -7.38 11.99
C VAL A 87 -2.38 -7.66 11.09
N PRO A 88 -3.61 -7.44 11.57
CA PRO A 88 -4.79 -7.50 10.71
C PRO A 88 -4.70 -6.48 9.58
N ALA A 89 -5.04 -6.88 8.36
CA ALA A 89 -5.04 -6.00 7.19
C ALA A 89 -5.82 -4.69 7.43
N LEU A 90 -6.98 -4.79 8.09
CA LEU A 90 -7.79 -3.62 8.43
C LEU A 90 -7.09 -2.66 9.40
N ALA A 91 -6.30 -3.16 10.35
CA ALA A 91 -5.52 -2.32 11.26
C ALA A 91 -4.42 -1.56 10.50
N PHE A 92 -3.77 -2.22 9.53
CA PHE A 92 -2.79 -1.57 8.66
C PHE A 92 -3.44 -0.51 7.77
N GLY A 93 -4.59 -0.81 7.15
CA GLY A 93 -5.37 0.16 6.38
C GLY A 93 -5.81 1.36 7.22
N ALA A 94 -6.30 1.12 8.44
CA ALA A 94 -6.66 2.19 9.36
C ALA A 94 -5.45 3.05 9.76
N ALA A 95 -4.28 2.45 9.94
CA ALA A 95 -3.03 3.17 10.21
C ALA A 95 -2.64 4.07 9.03
N ILE A 96 -2.71 3.57 7.79
CA ILE A 96 -2.47 4.37 6.58
C ILE A 96 -3.43 5.56 6.53
N ALA A 97 -4.74 5.32 6.64
CA ALA A 97 -5.74 6.37 6.62
C ALA A 97 -5.50 7.42 7.72
N THR A 98 -5.12 6.99 8.92
CA THR A 98 -4.81 7.89 10.04
C THR A 98 -3.57 8.75 9.75
N VAL A 99 -2.52 8.14 9.21
CA VAL A 99 -1.32 8.88 8.77
C VAL A 99 -1.69 9.87 7.67
N GLU A 100 -2.50 9.49 6.69
CA GLU A 100 -2.93 10.40 5.63
C GLU A 100 -3.77 11.57 6.17
N LEU A 101 -4.75 11.31 7.05
CA LEU A 101 -5.58 12.34 7.68
C LEU A 101 -4.75 13.38 8.44
N LEU A 102 -3.64 12.95 9.04
CA LEU A 102 -2.80 13.80 9.87
C LEU A 102 -1.65 14.44 9.08
N ALA A 103 -0.89 13.66 8.34
CA ALA A 103 0.32 14.12 7.68
C ALA A 103 0.03 14.90 6.39
N MET A 104 -0.91 14.44 5.56
CA MET A 104 -1.15 15.04 4.24
C MET A 104 -1.61 16.51 4.32
N PRO A 105 -2.49 16.90 5.26
CA PRO A 105 -2.81 18.31 5.44
C PRO A 105 -1.64 19.17 5.91
N ARG A 106 -0.76 18.61 6.76
CA ARG A 106 0.38 19.34 7.31
C ARG A 106 1.45 19.65 6.27
N VAL A 107 1.65 18.75 5.30
CA VAL A 107 2.59 18.96 4.18
C VAL A 107 1.95 19.66 2.98
N GLY A 108 0.69 20.11 3.10
CA GLY A 108 -0.04 20.79 2.02
C GLY A 108 -0.52 19.87 0.88
N ALA A 109 -0.32 18.56 1.00
CA ALA A 109 -0.68 17.55 0.00
C ALA A 109 -2.21 17.42 -0.18
N THR A 110 -2.99 17.67 0.88
CA THR A 110 -4.45 17.66 0.84
C THR A 110 -5.03 18.78 1.72
N PRO A 111 -6.25 19.28 1.46
CA PRO A 111 -7.01 20.00 2.49
C PRO A 111 -7.35 19.08 3.67
N PRO A 112 -7.78 19.63 4.83
CA PRO A 112 -8.27 18.82 5.94
C PRO A 112 -9.50 17.98 5.51
N ILE A 113 -9.36 16.65 5.61
CA ILE A 113 -10.42 15.70 5.19
C ILE A 113 -11.34 15.43 6.37
N ARG A 114 -12.67 15.51 6.17
CA ARG A 114 -13.69 15.31 7.21
C ARG A 114 -14.94 14.61 6.67
N GLY A 115 -15.77 14.10 7.57
CA GLY A 115 -17.09 13.53 7.24
C GLY A 115 -17.01 12.34 6.29
N ARG A 116 -17.88 12.32 5.27
CA ARG A 116 -17.98 11.22 4.29
C ARG A 116 -16.67 10.95 3.55
N GLU A 117 -15.86 11.97 3.32
CA GLU A 117 -14.57 11.82 2.63
C GLU A 117 -13.51 11.16 3.52
N ALA A 118 -13.59 11.36 4.85
CA ALA A 118 -12.74 10.63 5.79
C ALA A 118 -13.13 9.14 5.82
N ILE A 119 -14.43 8.83 5.81
CA ILE A 119 -14.92 7.45 5.73
C ILE A 119 -14.44 6.80 4.42
N ALA A 120 -14.57 7.51 3.30
CA ALA A 120 -14.08 7.02 2.01
C ALA A 120 -12.57 6.74 2.03
N LEU A 121 -11.76 7.63 2.64
CA LEU A 121 -10.33 7.40 2.83
C LEU A 121 -10.04 6.14 3.65
N PHE A 122 -10.77 5.89 4.74
CA PHE A 122 -10.62 4.65 5.51
C PHE A 122 -10.97 3.41 4.69
N LEU A 123 -12.06 3.45 3.91
CA LEU A 123 -12.46 2.36 3.03
C LEU A 123 -11.43 2.12 1.92
N HIS A 124 -10.87 3.20 1.36
CA HIS A 124 -9.82 3.15 0.35
C HIS A 124 -8.55 2.48 0.88
N ALA A 125 -8.08 2.90 2.06
CA ALA A 125 -6.91 2.31 2.69
C ALA A 125 -7.16 0.85 3.13
N ALA A 126 -8.37 0.55 3.61
CA ALA A 126 -8.78 -0.82 3.93
C ALA A 126 -8.80 -1.71 2.67
N ALA A 127 -9.33 -1.23 1.55
CA ALA A 127 -9.37 -1.95 0.29
C ALA A 127 -7.95 -2.29 -0.20
N PHE A 128 -7.02 -1.33 -0.11
CA PHE A 128 -5.61 -1.58 -0.41
C PHE A 128 -5.02 -2.67 0.51
N ALA A 129 -5.19 -2.54 1.83
CA ALA A 129 -4.60 -3.47 2.78
C ALA A 129 -5.16 -4.90 2.64
N VAL A 130 -6.47 -5.04 2.41
CA VAL A 130 -7.12 -6.33 2.14
C VAL A 130 -6.59 -6.93 0.83
N ALA A 131 -6.43 -6.14 -0.22
CA ALA A 131 -5.87 -6.62 -1.49
C ALA A 131 -4.41 -7.09 -1.31
N ALA A 132 -3.60 -6.36 -0.54
CA ALA A 132 -2.23 -6.75 -0.23
C ALA A 132 -2.18 -8.07 0.57
N GLU A 133 -3.01 -8.22 1.58
CA GLU A 133 -3.11 -9.46 2.37
C GLU A 133 -3.56 -10.65 1.51
N ALA A 134 -4.53 -10.44 0.62
CA ALA A 134 -5.01 -11.46 -0.30
C ALA A 134 -3.89 -11.93 -1.25
N ALA A 135 -3.13 -10.99 -1.82
CA ALA A 135 -2.00 -11.28 -2.69
C ALA A 135 -0.89 -12.06 -1.97
N LEU A 136 -0.51 -11.63 -0.76
CA LEU A 136 0.48 -12.33 0.06
C LEU A 136 0.03 -13.75 0.44
N SER A 137 -1.25 -13.90 0.82
CA SER A 137 -1.82 -15.20 1.17
C SER A 137 -1.89 -16.14 -0.02
N GLN A 138 -2.19 -15.63 -1.21
CA GLN A 138 -2.18 -16.42 -2.45
C GLN A 138 -0.77 -16.88 -2.82
N ALA A 139 0.24 -16.00 -2.68
CA ALA A 139 1.64 -16.36 -2.90
C ALA A 139 2.07 -17.49 -1.96
N ALA A 140 1.76 -17.38 -0.66
CA ALA A 140 2.09 -18.40 0.34
C ALA A 140 1.44 -19.77 0.02
N ARG A 141 0.15 -19.77 -0.35
CA ARG A 141 -0.56 -20.99 -0.76
C ARG A 141 0.03 -21.64 -2.01
N SER A 142 0.48 -20.83 -2.97
CA SER A 142 1.06 -21.31 -4.23
C SER A 142 2.40 -22.02 -4.00
N VAL A 143 3.21 -21.50 -3.07
CA VAL A 143 4.46 -22.14 -2.64
C VAL A 143 4.19 -23.48 -1.95
N SER A 144 3.22 -23.51 -1.02
CA SER A 144 2.87 -24.73 -0.29
C SER A 144 2.36 -25.85 -1.21
N ARG A 145 1.49 -25.54 -2.20
CA ARG A 145 1.03 -26.54 -3.19
C ARG A 145 2.19 -27.15 -3.97
N ARG A 146 3.14 -26.31 -4.42
CA ARG A 146 4.28 -26.77 -5.23
C ARG A 146 5.19 -27.73 -4.44
N ALA A 147 5.31 -27.55 -3.12
CA ALA A 147 6.10 -28.42 -2.26
C ALA A 147 5.46 -29.81 -2.02
N THR A 148 4.14 -29.94 -2.14
CA THR A 148 3.41 -31.23 -1.95
C THR A 148 3.32 -32.04 -3.24
N THR A 149 3.63 -31.46 -4.41
CA THR A 149 3.54 -32.14 -5.71
C THR A 149 4.86 -32.73 -6.20
N VAL A 150 5.91 -32.64 -5.38
CA VAL A 150 7.27 -33.17 -5.62
C VAL A 150 7.53 -34.25 -4.60
#